data_AF-A0A820GEU2-F1
#
_entry.id   AF-A0A820GEU2-F1
#
_cell.length_a   1.000
_cell.length_b   1.000
_cell.length_c   1.000
_cell.angle_alpha   90.00
_cell.angle_beta   90.00
_cell.angle_gamma   90.00
#
_symmetry.space_group_name_H-M   'P 1'
#
loop_
_entity.id
_entity.type
_entity.pdbx_description
1 polymer ?
#
loop_
_entity_poly.entity_id
_entity_poly.type
_entity_poly.pdbx_seq_one_letter_code
_entity_poly.pdbx_strand_id
1 'polypeptide(L)'
;MVIKLLLAVEKYVLSKLQNILDARNWIESKRTLISKYSSDQILNSDHCSFQKEYVSPLTLSFTGERTIEAAIKRKHNVTHSYTVQPVTSAAGRLLNKFLLVLKEREDEFGSIVVKNMIIPPNVIVQASKSGKSTAANHYIFLNDVLHPCVHKKFLLFLDSWTIQTNQNKFRKVFPHQDSQLLIFLEGSTGHIQSQDLSLLRLWRYFHKKIERYTHINRTQMNLNDRQYFINVHSIIHNQLSAPQFKNLIKSGFIQARITNETIEQIEKPKDICFKFYDLYCSSQDCDERTLLKCAWCKNILCYYHLIEDLHLHL
;
A
#
# COMPACT_ATOMS: atom_id res chain seq x y z
N MET A 1 2.65 -1.41 -44.01
CA MET A 1 2.21 -1.73 -42.63
C MET A 1 3.31 -1.50 -41.59
N VAL A 2 4.53 -1.97 -41.84
CA VAL A 2 5.69 -1.85 -40.93
C VAL A 2 6.08 -0.40 -40.60
N ILE A 3 6.12 0.50 -41.58
CA ILE A 3 6.48 1.93 -41.36
C ILE A 3 5.48 2.65 -40.44
N LYS A 4 4.17 2.41 -40.61
CA LYS A 4 3.13 2.97 -39.73
C LYS A 4 3.27 2.45 -38.30
N LEU A 5 3.66 1.19 -38.13
CA LEU A 5 3.89 0.58 -36.81
C LEU A 5 5.14 1.19 -36.14
N LEU A 6 6.24 1.35 -36.88
CA LEU A 6 7.46 1.97 -36.38
C LEU A 6 7.23 3.43 -35.93
N LEU A 7 6.54 4.22 -36.74
CA LEU A 7 6.19 5.61 -36.39
C LEU A 7 5.28 5.69 -35.16
N ALA A 8 4.35 4.75 -34.99
CA ALA A 8 3.48 4.68 -33.82
C ALA A 8 4.27 4.32 -32.55
N VAL A 9 5.22 3.39 -32.64
CA VAL A 9 6.10 3.02 -31.54
C VAL A 9 7.01 4.19 -31.16
N GLU A 10 7.62 4.86 -32.14
CA GLU A 10 8.48 6.03 -31.91
C GLU A 10 7.72 7.15 -31.22
N LYS A 11 6.53 7.52 -31.73
CA LYS A 11 5.67 8.54 -31.10
C LYS A 11 5.27 8.17 -29.67
N TYR A 12 4.99 6.89 -29.41
CA TYR A 12 4.68 6.40 -28.07
C TYR A 12 5.89 6.47 -27.13
N VAL A 13 7.09 6.12 -27.60
CA VAL A 13 8.31 6.20 -26.79
C VAL A 13 8.65 7.66 -26.47
N LEU A 14 8.60 8.55 -27.46
CA LEU A 14 8.86 9.97 -27.29
C LEU A 14 7.88 10.62 -26.31
N SER A 15 6.58 10.31 -26.40
CA SER A 15 5.59 10.84 -25.45
C SER A 15 5.84 10.35 -24.02
N LYS A 16 6.24 9.09 -23.85
CA LYS A 16 6.61 8.54 -22.52
C LYS A 16 7.85 9.24 -21.94
N LEU A 17 8.87 9.47 -22.76
CA LEU A 17 10.09 10.18 -22.34
C LEU A 17 9.78 11.62 -21.95
N GLN A 18 8.93 12.30 -22.73
CA GLN A 18 8.49 13.65 -22.41
C GLN A 18 7.77 13.72 -21.06
N ASN A 19 6.82 12.81 -20.81
CA ASN A 19 6.11 12.73 -19.53
C ASN A 19 7.05 12.53 -18.34
N ILE A 20 8.09 11.70 -18.49
CA ILE A 20 9.12 11.50 -17.45
C ILE A 20 9.93 12.78 -17.23
N LEU A 21 10.28 13.49 -18.29
CA LEU A 21 11.04 14.74 -18.21
C LEU A 21 10.21 15.83 -17.52
N ASP A 22 8.95 15.99 -17.91
CA ASP A 22 8.01 16.95 -17.32
C ASP A 22 7.80 16.67 -15.83
N ALA A 23 7.62 15.40 -15.45
CA ALA A 23 7.51 14.97 -14.07
C ALA A 23 8.75 15.35 -13.24
N ARG A 24 9.96 15.16 -13.81
CA ARG A 24 11.22 15.51 -13.14
C ARG A 24 11.41 17.02 -13.02
N ASN A 25 11.12 17.76 -14.09
CA ASN A 25 11.18 19.22 -14.08
C ASN A 25 10.18 19.81 -13.08
N TRP A 26 9.01 19.18 -12.94
CA TRP A 26 8.04 19.57 -11.92
C TRP A 26 8.60 19.40 -10.51
N ILE A 27 9.21 18.25 -10.18
CA ILE A 27 9.86 18.04 -8.87
C ILE A 27 10.95 19.09 -8.63
N GLU A 28 11.78 19.36 -9.64
CA GLU A 28 12.84 20.36 -9.54
C GLU A 28 12.29 21.76 -9.28
N SER A 29 11.17 22.13 -9.92
CA SER A 29 10.48 23.40 -9.65
C SER A 29 9.99 23.53 -8.19
N LYS A 30 9.84 22.41 -7.47
CA LYS A 30 9.44 22.38 -6.05
C LYS A 30 10.63 22.27 -5.10
N ARG A 31 11.87 22.19 -5.59
CA ARG A 31 13.08 21.97 -4.77
C ARG A 31 13.22 22.98 -3.64
N THR A 32 13.04 24.27 -3.93
CA THR A 32 13.10 25.37 -2.95
C THR A 32 12.04 25.26 -1.85
N LEU A 33 10.89 24.64 -2.16
CA LEU A 33 9.86 24.38 -1.15
C LEU A 33 10.22 23.14 -0.33
N ILE A 34 10.59 22.04 -0.99
CA ILE A 34 10.94 20.77 -0.37
C ILE A 34 12.09 20.97 0.63
N SER A 35 13.10 21.77 0.30
CA SER A 35 14.26 22.04 1.16
C SER A 35 13.94 22.73 2.49
N LYS A 36 12.71 23.26 2.66
CA LYS A 36 12.25 23.86 3.92
C LYS A 36 11.82 22.84 4.97
N TYR A 37 11.74 21.55 4.60
CA TYR A 37 11.25 20.46 5.43
C TYR A 37 12.34 19.41 5.61
N SER A 38 12.43 18.82 6.81
CA SER A 38 13.28 17.66 7.03
C SER A 38 12.66 16.40 6.40
N SER A 39 13.45 15.35 6.22
CA SER A 39 12.96 14.09 5.62
C SER A 39 11.80 13.46 6.41
N ASP A 40 11.73 13.65 7.73
CA ASP A 40 10.59 13.19 8.54
C ASP A 40 9.32 14.02 8.36
N GLN A 41 9.46 15.26 7.90
CA GLN A 41 8.36 16.18 7.64
C GLN A 41 7.83 16.08 6.21
N ILE A 42 8.56 15.44 5.29
CA ILE A 42 8.12 15.20 3.92
C ILE A 42 7.37 13.88 3.89
N LEU A 43 6.07 13.93 3.59
CA LEU A 43 5.16 12.80 3.63
C LEU A 43 4.60 12.49 2.25
N ASN A 44 4.32 11.22 1.97
CA ASN A 44 3.59 10.81 0.78
C ASN A 44 2.56 9.72 1.14
N SER A 45 1.40 9.79 0.51
CA SER A 45 0.32 8.81 0.63
C SER A 45 -0.31 8.56 -0.73
N ASP A 46 -0.79 7.34 -0.94
CA ASP A 46 -1.54 6.95 -2.13
C ASP A 46 -2.45 5.76 -1.81
N HIS A 47 -3.49 5.60 -2.63
CA HIS A 47 -4.41 4.48 -2.55
C HIS A 47 -3.90 3.25 -3.30
N CYS A 48 -4.10 2.08 -2.71
CA CYS A 48 -3.80 0.79 -3.30
C CYS A 48 -5.04 -0.10 -3.24
N SER A 49 -5.62 -0.41 -4.39
CA SER A 49 -6.77 -1.32 -4.47
C SER A 49 -6.31 -2.78 -4.54
N PHE A 50 -7.07 -3.65 -3.85
CA PHE A 50 -6.89 -5.10 -3.82
C PHE A 50 -8.21 -5.78 -4.18
N GLN A 51 -8.17 -6.90 -4.90
CA GLN A 51 -9.35 -7.75 -5.13
C GLN A 51 -9.68 -8.53 -3.85
N LYS A 52 -10.96 -8.89 -3.65
CA LYS A 52 -11.36 -9.71 -2.49
C LYS A 52 -10.88 -11.16 -2.61
N GLU A 53 -10.67 -11.65 -3.83
CA GLU A 53 -10.14 -12.97 -4.09
C GLU A 53 -9.02 -12.89 -5.14
N TYR A 54 -7.85 -13.41 -4.81
CA TYR A 54 -6.75 -13.54 -5.74
C TYR A 54 -6.95 -14.73 -6.67
N VAL A 55 -6.91 -14.46 -7.97
CA VAL A 55 -6.83 -15.49 -9.01
C VAL A 55 -5.47 -15.37 -9.67
N SER A 56 -4.72 -16.47 -9.68
CA SER A 56 -3.40 -16.47 -10.29
C SER A 56 -3.52 -16.27 -11.81
N PRO A 57 -2.79 -15.31 -12.40
CA PRO A 57 -2.70 -15.22 -13.85
C PRO A 57 -1.79 -16.30 -14.44
N LEU A 58 -1.00 -17.00 -13.59
CA LEU A 58 -0.21 -18.13 -14.01
C LEU A 58 -1.11 -19.36 -14.16
N THR A 59 -0.99 -19.98 -15.32
CA THR A 59 -1.78 -21.11 -15.80
C THR A 59 -0.83 -22.16 -16.38
N LEU A 60 -1.24 -23.43 -16.33
CA LEU A 60 -0.55 -24.55 -16.99
C LEU A 60 -1.12 -24.82 -18.39
N SER A 61 -1.87 -23.86 -18.97
CA SER A 61 -2.41 -23.91 -20.33
C SER A 61 -1.34 -23.92 -21.42
N PHE A 62 -1.77 -24.22 -22.65
CA PHE A 62 -0.90 -24.22 -23.81
C PHE A 62 -0.59 -22.81 -24.30
N THR A 63 0.65 -22.59 -24.73
CA THR A 63 1.09 -21.33 -25.33
C THR A 63 0.24 -21.01 -26.56
N GLY A 64 -0.40 -19.83 -26.57
CA GLY A 64 -1.25 -19.37 -27.67
C GLY A 64 -2.75 -19.46 -27.39
N GLU A 65 -3.17 -20.11 -26.30
CA GLU A 65 -4.57 -20.06 -25.85
C GLU A 65 -4.95 -18.65 -25.40
N ARG A 66 -6.02 -18.12 -26.00
CA ARG A 66 -6.50 -16.75 -25.77
C ARG A 66 -7.38 -16.61 -24.53
N THR A 67 -8.03 -17.69 -24.14
CA THR A 67 -9.01 -17.71 -23.05
C THR A 67 -8.74 -18.93 -22.19
N ILE A 68 -8.70 -18.72 -20.88
CA ILE A 68 -8.45 -19.76 -19.89
C ILE A 68 -9.51 -19.60 -18.82
N GLU A 69 -10.20 -20.70 -18.53
CA GLU A 69 -11.18 -20.73 -17.46
C GLU A 69 -10.46 -20.94 -16.11
N ALA A 70 -10.82 -20.14 -15.12
CA ALA A 70 -10.30 -20.26 -13.77
C ALA A 70 -11.46 -20.50 -12.80
N ALA A 71 -11.29 -21.48 -11.92
CA ALA A 71 -12.22 -21.72 -10.83
C ALA A 71 -12.09 -20.60 -9.78
N ILE A 72 -13.21 -19.96 -9.46
CA ILE A 72 -13.30 -18.90 -8.46
C ILE A 72 -14.39 -19.26 -7.45
N LYS A 73 -14.25 -18.84 -6.19
CA LYS A 73 -15.29 -19.08 -5.18
C LYS A 73 -16.55 -18.28 -5.51
N ARG A 74 -16.42 -16.99 -5.84
CA ARG A 74 -17.55 -16.15 -6.28
C ARG A 74 -17.11 -15.06 -7.25
N LYS A 75 -17.87 -14.84 -8.32
CA LYS A 75 -17.65 -13.73 -9.29
C LYS A 75 -17.51 -12.37 -8.61
N HIS A 76 -18.32 -12.12 -7.59
CA HIS A 76 -18.29 -10.87 -6.83
C HIS A 76 -16.90 -10.57 -6.23
N ASN A 77 -16.14 -11.58 -5.82
CA ASN A 77 -14.87 -11.36 -5.12
C ASN A 77 -13.73 -10.95 -6.05
N VAL A 78 -13.82 -11.36 -7.32
CA VAL A 78 -12.82 -11.01 -8.35
C VAL A 78 -13.18 -9.71 -9.06
N THR A 79 -14.46 -9.32 -9.10
CA THR A 79 -14.91 -8.07 -9.72
C THR A 79 -14.93 -6.88 -8.77
N HIS A 80 -14.83 -7.10 -7.46
CA HIS A 80 -14.86 -6.03 -6.47
C HIS A 80 -13.56 -5.92 -5.72
N SER A 81 -13.19 -4.68 -5.45
CA SER A 81 -11.99 -4.33 -4.71
C SER A 81 -12.33 -3.72 -3.35
N TYR A 82 -11.30 -3.63 -2.53
CA TYR A 82 -11.23 -2.75 -1.37
C TYR A 82 -9.92 -1.97 -1.47
N THR A 83 -9.75 -0.93 -0.67
CA THR A 83 -8.63 0.03 -0.82
C THR A 83 -7.87 0.21 0.48
N VAL A 84 -6.55 0.26 0.38
CA VAL A 84 -5.63 0.59 1.49
C VAL A 84 -4.96 1.92 1.17
N GLN A 85 -4.81 2.80 2.15
CA GLN A 85 -4.08 4.06 2.00
C GLN A 85 -3.14 4.29 3.19
N PRO A 86 -1.85 3.91 3.07
CA PRO A 86 -0.82 4.19 4.06
C PRO A 86 -0.19 5.57 3.85
N VAL A 87 0.63 6.00 4.82
CA VAL A 87 1.43 7.23 4.74
C VAL A 87 2.86 6.95 5.14
N THR A 88 3.83 7.43 4.37
CA THR A 88 5.27 7.33 4.70
C THR A 88 5.93 8.68 4.73
N SER A 89 7.01 8.80 5.51
CA SER A 89 7.93 9.93 5.45
C SER A 89 9.12 9.63 4.55
N ALA A 90 9.77 10.69 4.03
CA ALA A 90 11.00 10.58 3.27
C ALA A 90 12.19 10.07 4.10
N ALA A 91 12.09 10.11 5.43
CA ALA A 91 13.02 9.44 6.34
C ALA A 91 12.84 7.91 6.39
N GLY A 92 11.89 7.35 5.63
CA GLY A 92 11.64 5.92 5.52
C GLY A 92 10.70 5.37 6.58
N ARG A 93 10.00 6.24 7.32
CA ARG A 93 9.06 5.83 8.37
C ARG A 93 7.68 5.58 7.77
N LEU A 94 7.10 4.41 8.02
CA LEU A 94 5.67 4.18 7.83
C LEU A 94 4.93 4.74 9.05
N LEU A 95 3.95 5.63 8.84
CA LEU A 95 3.19 6.23 9.93
C LEU A 95 2.29 5.18 10.60
N ASN A 96 1.96 5.42 11.87
CA ASN A 96 1.38 4.41 12.78
C ASN A 96 0.01 3.89 12.34
N LYS A 97 -0.74 4.65 11.54
CA LYS A 97 -2.07 4.27 11.05
C LYS A 97 -2.14 4.28 9.53
N PHE A 98 -3.04 3.48 9.00
CA PHE A 98 -3.47 3.54 7.59
C PHE A 98 -4.99 3.45 7.48
N LEU A 99 -5.55 3.90 6.36
CA LEU A 99 -6.96 3.76 6.05
C LEU A 99 -7.22 2.46 5.27
N LEU A 100 -8.22 1.69 5.67
CA LEU A 100 -8.75 0.54 4.94
C LEU A 100 -10.22 0.81 4.60
N VAL A 101 -10.56 0.85 3.30
CA VAL A 101 -11.93 1.04 2.82
C VAL A 101 -12.46 -0.27 2.26
N LEU A 102 -13.40 -0.89 2.97
CA LEU A 102 -14.05 -2.13 2.58
C LEU A 102 -15.29 -1.85 1.73
N LYS A 103 -15.57 -2.73 0.78
CA LYS A 103 -16.81 -2.68 -0.01
C LYS A 103 -17.98 -3.22 0.79
N GLU A 104 -18.98 -2.37 1.00
CA GLU A 104 -20.27 -2.65 1.62
C GLU A 104 -21.45 -2.38 0.66
N ARG A 105 -22.67 -2.73 1.09
CA ARG A 105 -23.90 -2.42 0.34
C ARG A 105 -24.22 -0.93 0.38
N GLU A 106 -24.04 -0.33 1.55
CA GLU A 106 -24.13 1.10 1.78
C GLU A 106 -22.73 1.67 2.06
N ASP A 107 -22.63 2.98 2.30
CA ASP A 107 -21.35 3.61 2.68
C ASP A 107 -21.04 3.48 4.18
N GLU A 108 -21.69 2.55 4.87
CA GLU A 108 -21.53 2.27 6.30
C GLU A 108 -21.58 0.76 6.60
N PHE A 109 -21.05 0.38 7.75
CA PHE A 109 -21.19 -0.96 8.29
C PHE A 109 -22.50 -1.10 9.07
N GLY A 110 -23.19 -2.23 8.92
CA GLY A 110 -24.34 -2.53 9.76
C GLY A 110 -23.96 -2.63 11.25
N SER A 111 -24.89 -2.30 12.15
CA SER A 111 -24.64 -2.23 13.60
C SER A 111 -24.07 -3.52 14.22
N ILE A 112 -24.52 -4.69 13.76
CA ILE A 112 -24.00 -5.99 14.20
C ILE A 112 -22.56 -6.19 13.74
N VAL A 113 -22.24 -5.76 12.51
CA VAL A 113 -20.89 -5.85 11.95
C VAL A 113 -19.94 -4.98 12.78
N VAL A 114 -20.32 -3.75 13.09
CA VAL A 114 -19.52 -2.85 13.93
C VAL A 114 -19.25 -3.45 15.31
N LYS A 115 -20.25 -4.06 15.95
CA LYS A 115 -20.10 -4.67 17.28
C LYS A 115 -19.14 -5.87 17.31
N ASN A 116 -19.10 -6.65 16.23
CA ASN A 116 -18.31 -7.88 16.17
C ASN A 116 -16.94 -7.69 15.51
N MET A 117 -16.69 -6.54 14.90
CA MET A 117 -15.44 -6.25 14.21
C MET A 117 -14.33 -5.95 15.21
N ILE A 118 -13.24 -6.70 15.14
CA ILE A 118 -12.04 -6.45 15.93
C ILE A 118 -11.12 -5.57 15.09
N ILE A 119 -10.89 -4.34 15.54
CA ILE A 119 -10.10 -3.35 14.80
C ILE A 119 -8.74 -3.17 15.50
N PRO A 120 -7.63 -3.59 14.87
CA PRO A 120 -6.28 -3.33 15.37
C PRO A 120 -5.98 -1.82 15.47
N PRO A 121 -5.12 -1.37 16.41
CA PRO A 121 -4.90 0.05 16.63
C PRO A 121 -4.17 0.78 15.49
N ASN A 122 -3.52 0.04 14.58
CA ASN A 122 -2.83 0.60 13.41
C ASN A 122 -3.72 0.76 12.16
N VAL A 123 -5.02 0.50 12.23
CA VAL A 123 -5.92 0.65 11.08
C VAL A 123 -7.17 1.44 11.42
N ILE A 124 -7.54 2.36 10.52
CA ILE A 124 -8.86 2.98 10.50
C ILE A 124 -9.66 2.29 9.40
N VAL A 125 -10.75 1.62 9.77
CA VAL A 125 -11.59 0.87 8.84
C VAL A 125 -12.83 1.68 8.49
N GLN A 126 -13.09 1.82 7.19
CA GLN A 126 -14.24 2.54 6.64
C GLN A 126 -14.96 1.68 5.60
N ALA A 127 -16.19 2.05 5.27
CA ALA A 127 -16.99 1.40 4.25
C ALA A 127 -17.19 2.30 3.02
N SER A 128 -17.42 1.68 1.87
CA SER A 128 -18.04 2.36 0.73
C SER A 128 -18.75 1.37 -0.20
N LYS A 129 -19.69 1.84 -1.01
CA LYS A 129 -20.42 0.99 -1.98
C LYS A 129 -19.53 0.26 -2.99
N SER A 130 -18.39 0.86 -3.31
CA SER A 130 -17.44 0.35 -4.31
C SER A 130 -16.17 -0.27 -3.70
N GLY A 131 -15.93 -0.07 -2.40
CA GLY A 131 -14.63 -0.32 -1.77
C GLY A 131 -13.52 0.63 -2.20
N LYS A 132 -13.84 1.67 -2.97
CA LYS A 132 -12.95 2.79 -3.29
C LYS A 132 -13.14 3.92 -2.28
N SER A 133 -12.13 4.75 -2.13
CA SER A 133 -12.21 5.95 -1.30
C SER A 133 -13.27 6.92 -1.84
N THR A 134 -13.86 7.70 -0.94
CA THR A 134 -14.87 8.73 -1.22
C THR A 134 -14.40 10.06 -0.64
N ALA A 135 -15.12 11.15 -0.91
CA ALA A 135 -14.80 12.45 -0.31
C ALA A 135 -14.91 12.45 1.23
N ALA A 136 -15.81 11.64 1.80
CA ALA A 136 -15.94 11.45 3.24
C ALA A 136 -14.76 10.64 3.79
N ASN A 137 -14.39 9.54 3.12
CA ASN A 137 -13.25 8.71 3.53
C ASN A 137 -11.93 9.49 3.46
N HIS A 138 -11.78 10.41 2.50
CA HIS A 138 -10.61 11.29 2.45
C HIS A 138 -10.55 12.24 3.66
N TYR A 139 -11.69 12.76 4.13
CA TYR A 139 -11.72 13.58 5.34
C TYR A 139 -11.33 12.78 6.59
N ILE A 140 -11.84 11.55 6.70
CA ILE A 140 -11.46 10.60 7.76
C ILE A 140 -9.96 10.28 7.69
N PHE A 141 -9.41 10.08 6.48
CA PHE A 141 -7.96 9.91 6.31
C PHE A 141 -7.18 11.11 6.86
N LEU A 142 -7.56 12.34 6.53
CA LEU A 142 -6.87 13.52 7.03
C LEU A 142 -6.97 13.63 8.57
N ASN A 143 -8.15 13.40 9.13
CA ASN A 143 -8.43 13.64 10.56
C ASN A 143 -7.99 12.50 11.49
N ASP A 144 -8.21 11.24 11.09
CA ASP A 144 -8.07 10.09 11.99
C ASP A 144 -6.82 9.27 11.71
N VAL A 145 -6.26 9.37 10.50
CA VAL A 145 -5.02 8.69 10.09
C VAL A 145 -3.85 9.66 10.15
N LEU A 146 -3.93 10.77 9.41
CA LEU A 146 -2.79 11.68 9.24
C LEU A 146 -2.60 12.60 10.45
N HIS A 147 -3.64 13.34 10.86
CA HIS A 147 -3.54 14.37 11.90
C HIS A 147 -2.93 13.88 13.23
N PRO A 148 -3.23 12.67 13.75
CA PRO A 148 -2.61 12.17 14.97
C PRO A 148 -1.12 11.83 14.83
N CYS A 149 -0.62 11.69 13.59
CA CYS A 149 0.72 11.16 13.30
C CYS A 149 1.71 12.24 12.82
N VAL A 150 1.28 13.51 12.71
CA VAL A 150 2.08 14.60 12.13
C VAL A 150 2.32 15.74 13.10
N HIS A 151 3.46 16.40 12.95
CA HIS A 151 3.77 17.64 13.67
C HIS A 151 3.08 18.85 13.03
N LYS A 152 3.20 20.02 13.64
CA LYS A 152 2.66 21.28 13.11
C LYS A 152 3.22 21.68 11.74
N LYS A 153 4.40 21.18 11.36
CA LYS A 153 5.09 21.48 10.10
C LYS A 153 5.35 20.21 9.31
N PHE A 154 4.76 20.09 8.13
CA PHE A 154 4.96 18.96 7.21
C PHE A 154 4.56 19.33 5.78
N LEU A 155 5.09 18.57 4.84
CA LEU A 155 4.79 18.66 3.41
C LEU A 155 4.19 17.33 2.95
N LEU A 156 2.90 17.32 2.61
CA LEU A 156 2.22 16.12 2.14
C LEU A 156 2.14 16.11 0.61
N PHE A 157 2.63 15.04 -0.01
CA PHE A 157 2.45 14.74 -1.42
C PHE A 157 1.28 13.78 -1.64
N LEU A 158 0.37 14.15 -2.52
CA LEU A 158 -0.81 13.37 -2.92
C LEU A 158 -0.96 13.32 -4.45
N ASP A 159 -1.80 12.40 -4.92
CA ASP A 159 -2.12 12.26 -6.35
C ASP A 159 -2.97 13.44 -6.85
N SER A 160 -3.13 13.54 -8.17
CA SER A 160 -3.97 14.57 -8.81
C SER A 160 -5.46 14.20 -8.87
N TRP A 161 -5.92 13.26 -8.04
CA TRP A 161 -7.32 12.87 -8.03
C TRP A 161 -8.19 13.96 -7.38
N THR A 162 -9.32 14.30 -8.02
CA THR A 162 -10.16 15.46 -7.67
C THR A 162 -10.55 15.55 -6.19
N ILE A 163 -10.67 14.42 -5.49
CA ILE A 163 -11.00 14.40 -4.06
C ILE A 163 -9.82 14.85 -3.18
N GLN A 164 -8.58 14.54 -3.59
CA GLN A 164 -7.35 14.87 -2.85
C GLN A 164 -6.86 16.30 -3.09
N THR A 165 -7.24 16.92 -4.21
CA THR A 165 -6.74 18.25 -4.59
C THR A 165 -7.35 19.42 -3.81
N ASN A 166 -8.32 19.17 -2.94
CA ASN A 166 -9.05 20.22 -2.23
C ASN A 166 -8.24 20.85 -1.08
N GLN A 167 -7.47 21.89 -1.40
CA GLN A 167 -6.66 22.62 -0.43
C GLN A 167 -7.49 23.24 0.70
N ASN A 168 -8.73 23.66 0.46
CA ASN A 168 -9.58 24.26 1.50
C ASN A 168 -9.95 23.23 2.57
N LYS A 169 -10.26 21.99 2.18
CA LYS A 169 -10.48 20.89 3.13
C LYS A 169 -9.23 20.55 3.90
N PHE A 170 -8.08 20.50 3.22
CA PHE A 170 -6.79 20.29 3.89
C PHE A 170 -6.52 21.37 4.95
N ARG A 171 -6.68 22.66 4.60
CA ARG A 171 -6.49 23.78 5.53
C ARG A 171 -7.50 23.81 6.68
N LYS A 172 -8.70 23.24 6.52
CA LYS A 172 -9.66 23.09 7.61
C LYS A 172 -9.19 22.09 8.67
N VAL A 173 -8.54 21.00 8.24
CA VAL A 173 -7.97 19.98 9.15
C VAL A 173 -6.62 20.44 9.70
N PHE A 174 -5.81 21.07 8.86
CA PHE A 174 -4.47 21.56 9.17
C PHE A 174 -4.42 23.09 8.98
N PRO A 175 -4.89 23.88 9.96
CA PRO A 175 -4.96 25.34 9.83
C PRO A 175 -3.60 26.03 9.92
N HIS A 176 -2.55 25.32 10.38
CA HIS A 176 -1.20 25.86 10.48
C HIS A 176 -0.58 26.11 9.09
N GLN A 177 0.00 27.29 8.90
CA GLN A 177 0.61 27.69 7.62
C GLN A 177 1.83 26.84 7.22
N ASP A 178 2.44 26.17 8.19
CA ASP A 178 3.60 25.31 8.01
C ASP A 178 3.26 23.89 7.51
N SER A 179 1.96 23.56 7.41
CA SER A 179 1.48 22.32 6.79
C SER A 179 1.09 22.61 5.34
N GLN A 180 1.77 21.98 4.39
CA GLN A 180 1.51 22.20 2.96
C GLN A 180 1.12 20.92 2.23
N LEU A 181 0.22 21.07 1.27
CA LEU A 181 -0.23 20.02 0.37
C LEU A 181 0.36 20.27 -1.03
N LEU A 182 1.08 19.29 -1.56
CA LEU A 182 1.54 19.24 -2.93
C LEU A 182 0.83 18.11 -3.69
N ILE A 183 0.32 18.46 -4.86
CA ILE A 183 -0.37 17.55 -5.76
C ILE A 183 0.57 17.24 -6.91
N PHE A 184 0.87 15.95 -7.14
CA PHE A 184 1.67 15.54 -8.28
C PHE A 184 1.06 16.00 -9.60
N LEU A 185 1.90 16.21 -10.62
CA LEU A 185 1.43 16.50 -11.96
C LEU A 185 0.58 15.33 -12.49
N GLU A 186 -0.54 15.62 -13.14
CA GLU A 186 -1.38 14.56 -13.71
C GLU A 186 -0.60 13.68 -14.69
N GLY A 187 -0.80 12.36 -14.63
CA GLY A 187 -0.08 11.39 -15.47
C GLY A 187 1.38 11.13 -15.08
N SER A 188 1.91 11.81 -14.05
CA SER A 188 3.31 11.67 -13.62
C SER A 188 3.53 10.64 -12.49
N THR A 189 2.46 10.23 -11.80
CA THR A 189 2.45 9.38 -10.60
C THR A 189 3.36 8.15 -10.71
N GLY A 190 3.25 7.39 -11.81
CA GLY A 190 4.07 6.18 -12.01
C GLY A 190 5.58 6.42 -12.11
N HIS A 191 6.03 7.68 -12.20
CA HIS A 191 7.43 8.07 -12.35
C HIS A 191 8.00 8.81 -11.14
N ILE A 192 7.17 9.58 -10.41
CA ILE A 192 7.64 10.46 -9.33
C ILE A 192 6.89 10.28 -8.00
N GLN A 193 5.94 9.34 -7.91
CA GLN A 193 5.26 9.06 -6.65
C GLN A 193 6.00 7.99 -5.85
N SER A 194 6.53 8.37 -4.68
CA SER A 194 7.35 7.47 -3.87
C SER A 194 6.62 6.19 -3.41
N GLN A 195 5.32 6.28 -3.15
CA GLN A 195 4.46 5.16 -2.78
C GLN A 195 4.45 4.06 -3.86
N ASP A 196 4.27 4.44 -5.14
CA ASP A 196 4.27 3.50 -6.26
C ASP A 196 5.64 2.94 -6.60
N LEU A 197 6.70 3.71 -6.34
CA LEU A 197 8.08 3.29 -6.61
C LEU A 197 8.61 2.32 -5.55
N SER A 198 8.07 2.36 -4.32
CA SER A 198 8.52 1.53 -3.22
C SER A 198 7.39 0.89 -2.39
N LEU A 199 6.79 1.60 -1.43
CA LEU A 199 5.97 0.99 -0.38
C LEU A 199 4.82 0.14 -0.93
N LEU A 200 4.06 0.63 -1.91
CA LEU A 200 2.92 -0.13 -2.45
C LEU A 200 3.36 -1.38 -3.23
N ARG A 201 4.60 -1.42 -3.74
CA ARG A 201 5.18 -2.65 -4.31
C ARG A 201 5.47 -3.67 -3.22
N LEU A 202 6.02 -3.22 -2.08
CA LEU A 202 6.25 -4.06 -0.90
C LEU A 202 4.93 -4.60 -0.35
N TRP A 203 3.94 -3.73 -0.21
CA TRP A 203 2.62 -4.07 0.29
C TRP A 203 1.95 -5.14 -0.56
N ARG A 204 1.93 -4.95 -1.89
CA ARG A 204 1.42 -5.94 -2.85
C ARG A 204 2.23 -7.24 -2.82
N TYR A 205 3.55 -7.16 -2.64
CA TYR A 205 4.41 -8.34 -2.53
C TYR A 205 4.04 -9.20 -1.30
N PHE A 206 3.90 -8.57 -0.14
CA PHE A 206 3.48 -9.27 1.09
C PHE A 206 2.08 -9.86 0.97
N HIS A 207 1.11 -9.06 0.51
CA HIS A 207 -0.27 -9.52 0.29
C HIS A 207 -0.31 -10.77 -0.58
N LYS A 208 0.37 -10.73 -1.74
CA LYS A 208 0.46 -11.85 -2.67
C LYS A 208 1.12 -13.09 -2.05
N LYS A 209 2.07 -12.92 -1.13
CA LYS A 209 2.71 -14.04 -0.42
C LYS A 209 1.77 -14.70 0.57
N ILE A 210 1.05 -13.88 1.35
CA ILE A 210 0.06 -14.34 2.31
C ILE A 210 -1.08 -15.07 1.59
N GLU A 211 -1.67 -14.45 0.55
CA GLU A 211 -2.76 -15.07 -0.21
C GLU A 211 -2.36 -16.39 -0.87
N ARG A 212 -1.16 -16.46 -1.46
CA ARG A 212 -0.69 -17.72 -2.06
C ARG A 212 -0.56 -18.82 -1.03
N TYR A 213 -0.07 -18.50 0.17
CA TYR A 213 0.01 -19.47 1.26
C TYR A 213 -1.38 -19.95 1.68
N THR A 214 -2.34 -19.03 1.87
CA THR A 214 -3.70 -19.39 2.28
C THR A 214 -4.41 -20.23 1.22
N HIS A 215 -4.19 -19.94 -0.08
CA HIS A 215 -4.75 -20.73 -1.17
C HIS A 215 -4.17 -22.15 -1.24
N ILE A 216 -2.84 -22.30 -1.09
CA ILE A 216 -2.16 -23.61 -1.21
C ILE A 216 -2.52 -24.51 -0.04
N ASN A 217 -2.47 -23.99 1.19
CA ASN A 217 -2.66 -24.81 2.39
C ASN A 217 -4.13 -25.06 2.72
N ARG A 218 -5.07 -24.59 1.88
CA ARG A 218 -6.52 -24.72 2.07
C ARG A 218 -6.95 -24.46 3.51
N THR A 219 -6.33 -23.47 4.16
CA THR A 219 -6.76 -23.04 5.49
C THR A 219 -8.28 -22.82 5.38
N GLN A 220 -9.07 -23.40 6.30
CA GLN A 220 -10.54 -23.45 6.25
C GLN A 220 -11.15 -22.06 6.43
N MET A 221 -10.82 -21.15 5.52
CA MET A 221 -10.99 -19.74 5.71
C MET A 221 -12.09 -19.22 4.81
N ASN A 222 -12.93 -18.41 5.44
CA ASN A 222 -13.67 -17.39 4.77
C ASN A 222 -12.68 -16.28 4.35
N LEU A 223 -11.87 -16.53 3.32
CA LEU A 223 -10.95 -15.57 2.67
C LEU A 223 -11.64 -14.28 2.18
N ASN A 224 -12.95 -14.18 2.35
CA ASN A 224 -13.79 -13.06 1.95
C ASN A 224 -14.47 -12.37 3.15
N ASP A 225 -13.95 -12.57 4.36
CA ASP A 225 -14.44 -11.91 5.55
C ASP A 225 -13.70 -10.58 5.79
N ARG A 226 -14.42 -9.60 6.34
CA ARG A 226 -13.89 -8.29 6.71
C ARG A 226 -12.73 -8.44 7.68
N GLN A 227 -12.88 -9.34 8.66
CA GLN A 227 -11.85 -9.56 9.67
C GLN A 227 -10.54 -10.06 9.06
N TYR A 228 -10.62 -10.92 8.04
CA TYR A 228 -9.44 -11.38 7.30
C TYR A 228 -8.70 -10.20 6.65
N PHE A 229 -9.40 -9.34 5.90
CA PHE A 229 -8.77 -8.19 5.25
C PHE A 229 -8.13 -7.22 6.26
N ILE A 230 -8.82 -6.99 7.38
CA ILE A 230 -8.33 -6.15 8.48
C ILE A 230 -7.04 -6.72 9.05
N ASN A 231 -7.04 -8.01 9.42
CA ASN A 231 -5.88 -8.66 10.03
C ASN A 231 -4.69 -8.71 9.07
N VAL A 232 -4.90 -9.13 7.82
CA VAL A 232 -3.83 -9.20 6.81
C VAL A 232 -3.19 -7.84 6.61
N HIS A 233 -3.97 -6.78 6.43
CA HIS A 233 -3.40 -5.45 6.20
C HIS A 233 -2.78 -4.83 7.44
N SER A 234 -3.34 -5.09 8.63
CA SER A 234 -2.72 -4.70 9.89
C SER A 234 -1.35 -5.37 10.07
N ILE A 235 -1.22 -6.66 9.74
CA ILE A 235 0.04 -7.38 9.79
C ILE A 235 1.02 -6.88 8.73
N ILE A 236 0.60 -6.65 7.49
CA ILE A 236 1.48 -6.10 6.45
C ILE A 236 2.01 -4.74 6.89
N HIS A 237 1.14 -3.86 7.39
CA HIS A 237 1.54 -2.56 7.93
C HIS A 237 2.57 -2.73 9.06
N ASN A 238 2.27 -3.58 10.04
CA ASN A 238 3.17 -3.88 11.14
C ASN A 238 4.55 -4.36 10.65
N GLN A 239 4.60 -5.33 9.72
CA GLN A 239 5.86 -5.83 9.18
C GLN A 239 6.65 -4.74 8.43
N LEU A 240 5.98 -3.95 7.60
CA LEU A 240 6.63 -2.88 6.82
C LEU A 240 7.02 -1.66 7.66
N SER A 241 6.51 -1.53 8.88
CA SER A 241 6.93 -0.50 9.83
C SER A 241 8.24 -0.84 10.55
N ALA A 242 8.72 -2.08 10.43
CA ALA A 242 9.97 -2.52 11.07
C ALA A 242 11.21 -1.77 10.51
N PRO A 243 12.25 -1.54 11.33
CA PRO A 243 13.42 -0.76 10.93
C PRO A 243 14.13 -1.26 9.66
N GLN A 244 14.06 -2.56 9.36
CA GLN A 244 14.71 -3.17 8.19
C GLN A 244 14.10 -2.69 6.86
N PHE A 245 12.86 -2.19 6.87
CA PHE A 245 12.20 -1.65 5.68
C PHE A 245 12.46 -0.15 5.46
N LYS A 246 13.08 0.54 6.42
CA LYS A 246 13.33 1.99 6.36
C LYS A 246 14.02 2.40 5.06
N ASN A 247 15.12 1.73 4.71
CA ASN A 247 15.89 2.05 3.51
C ASN A 247 15.14 1.70 2.21
N LEU A 248 14.33 0.62 2.21
CA LEU A 248 13.46 0.32 1.09
C LEU A 248 12.44 1.44 0.87
N ILE A 249 11.79 1.92 1.93
CA ILE A 249 10.83 3.04 1.84
C ILE A 249 11.52 4.32 1.37
N LYS A 250 12.65 4.70 1.98
CA LYS A 250 13.47 5.86 1.55
C LYS A 250 13.83 5.80 0.06
N SER A 251 14.17 4.61 -0.45
CA SER A 251 14.53 4.44 -1.86
C SER A 251 13.44 4.91 -2.82
N GLY A 252 12.16 4.88 -2.42
CA GLY A 252 11.06 5.42 -3.21
C GLY A 252 11.13 6.94 -3.38
N PHE A 253 11.48 7.66 -2.31
CA PHE A 253 11.63 9.12 -2.32
C PHE A 253 12.86 9.57 -3.13
N ILE A 254 13.94 8.79 -3.07
CA ILE A 254 15.15 9.02 -3.88
C ILE A 254 14.89 8.77 -5.36
N GLN A 255 14.23 7.64 -5.70
CA GLN A 255 13.84 7.33 -7.08
C GLN A 255 12.89 8.40 -7.65
N ALA A 256 11.97 8.92 -6.82
CA ALA A 256 11.10 10.04 -7.13
C ALA A 256 11.83 11.40 -7.24
N ARG A 257 13.12 11.46 -6.87
CA ARG A 257 13.93 12.68 -6.77
C ARG A 257 13.37 13.72 -5.80
N ILE A 258 12.54 13.32 -4.85
CA ILE A 258 12.04 14.21 -3.79
C ILE A 258 13.17 14.54 -2.83
N THR A 259 13.99 13.53 -2.49
CA THR A 259 15.19 13.67 -1.66
C THR A 259 16.45 13.30 -2.44
N ASN A 260 17.58 13.92 -2.08
CA ASN A 260 18.90 13.63 -2.66
C ASN A 260 19.80 12.81 -1.72
N GLU A 261 19.21 12.12 -0.73
CA GLU A 261 19.95 11.23 0.18
C GLU A 261 20.56 10.06 -0.60
N THR A 262 21.71 9.58 -0.12
CA THR A 262 22.32 8.32 -0.55
C THR A 262 21.94 7.19 0.41
N ILE A 263 21.78 5.99 -0.11
CA ILE A 263 21.54 4.78 0.69
C ILE A 263 22.62 3.77 0.35
N GLU A 264 23.38 3.35 1.36
CA GLU A 264 24.50 2.43 1.19
C GLU A 264 24.03 0.98 1.00
N GLN A 265 22.99 0.55 1.71
CA GLN A 265 22.52 -0.83 1.69
C GLN A 265 20.99 -0.94 1.72
N ILE A 266 20.47 -1.79 0.83
CA ILE A 266 19.05 -2.14 0.74
C ILE A 266 18.94 -3.67 0.72
N GLU A 267 18.38 -4.23 1.79
CA GLU A 267 18.03 -5.65 1.83
C GLU A 267 16.76 -5.91 1.01
N LYS A 268 16.67 -7.09 0.37
CA LYS A 268 15.47 -7.45 -0.39
C LYS A 268 14.39 -7.93 0.58
N PRO A 269 13.09 -7.62 0.32
CA PRO A 269 12.00 -8.09 1.17
C PRO A 269 11.95 -9.60 1.36
N LYS A 270 12.37 -10.35 0.33
CA LYS A 270 12.50 -11.81 0.38
C LYS A 270 13.49 -12.23 1.47
N ASP A 271 14.65 -11.59 1.54
CA ASP A 271 15.72 -11.96 2.47
C ASP A 271 15.32 -11.58 3.92
N ILE A 272 14.60 -10.48 4.09
CA ILE A 272 14.11 -10.01 5.39
C ILE A 272 13.05 -10.96 5.97
N CYS A 273 12.02 -11.32 5.21
CA CYS A 273 10.83 -12.00 5.76
C CYS A 273 10.50 -13.38 5.19
N PHE A 274 11.03 -13.75 4.02
CA PHE A 274 10.59 -14.95 3.27
C PHE A 274 11.73 -15.92 2.90
N LYS A 275 12.93 -15.68 3.43
CA LYS A 275 14.09 -16.57 3.31
C LYS A 275 14.45 -17.06 4.71
N PHE A 276 14.05 -18.28 4.98
CA PHE A 276 14.28 -19.03 6.21
C PHE A 276 14.21 -20.53 5.89
N TYR A 277 14.80 -21.35 6.74
CA TYR A 277 14.90 -22.81 6.53
C TYR A 277 13.92 -23.59 7.41
N ASP A 278 13.48 -22.99 8.52
CA ASP A 278 12.57 -23.63 9.46
C ASP A 278 11.18 -23.79 8.85
N LEU A 279 10.73 -25.05 8.76
CA LEU A 279 9.44 -25.42 8.20
C LEU A 279 8.29 -25.28 9.19
N TYR A 280 8.60 -25.19 10.48
CA TYR A 280 7.64 -25.22 11.59
C TYR A 280 7.67 -23.94 12.41
N CYS A 281 6.49 -23.58 12.93
CA CYS A 281 6.28 -22.35 13.67
C CYS A 281 7.18 -22.29 14.90
N SER A 282 7.72 -21.10 15.21
CA SER A 282 8.50 -20.86 16.43
C SER A 282 7.65 -20.70 17.69
N SER A 283 6.32 -20.65 17.58
CA SER A 283 5.44 -20.61 18.75
C SER A 283 5.50 -21.96 19.49
N GLN A 284 5.38 -21.89 20.82
CA GLN A 284 5.37 -23.08 21.66
C GLN A 284 4.22 -24.02 21.25
N ASP A 285 4.50 -25.33 21.22
CA ASP A 285 3.55 -26.40 20.91
C ASP A 285 2.81 -26.22 19.56
N CYS A 286 3.50 -25.70 18.54
CA CYS A 286 2.93 -25.47 17.21
C CYS A 286 3.69 -26.18 16.08
N ASP A 287 3.05 -27.19 15.49
CA ASP A 287 3.58 -27.96 14.35
C ASP A 287 3.07 -27.45 12.99
N GLU A 288 2.46 -26.27 12.96
CA GLU A 288 1.95 -25.67 11.73
C GLU A 288 3.07 -25.16 10.82
N ARG A 289 2.82 -25.25 9.51
CA ARG A 289 3.78 -24.76 8.50
C ARG A 289 4.00 -23.25 8.62
N THR A 290 5.24 -22.85 8.39
CA THR A 290 5.65 -21.44 8.46
C THR A 290 5.21 -20.66 7.24
N LEU A 291 4.75 -19.43 7.49
CA LEU A 291 4.35 -18.47 6.47
C LEU A 291 5.43 -17.40 6.26
N LEU A 292 5.90 -16.80 7.36
CA LEU A 292 6.75 -15.61 7.33
C LEU A 292 7.63 -15.51 8.57
N LYS A 293 8.85 -15.00 8.39
CA LYS A 293 9.73 -14.54 9.47
C LYS A 293 9.41 -13.09 9.82
N CYS A 294 9.04 -12.85 11.08
CA CYS A 294 8.69 -11.52 11.58
C CYS A 294 9.87 -10.56 11.47
N ALA A 295 9.66 -9.39 10.87
CA ALA A 295 10.67 -8.37 10.68
C ALA A 295 11.16 -7.79 12.02
N TRP A 296 10.28 -7.74 13.03
CA TRP A 296 10.56 -7.21 14.36
C TRP A 296 11.34 -8.20 15.25
N CYS A 297 10.71 -9.31 15.63
CA CYS A 297 11.28 -10.26 16.60
C CYS A 297 12.05 -11.43 15.98
N LYS A 298 12.05 -11.57 14.65
CA LYS A 298 12.70 -12.67 13.90
C LYS A 298 12.11 -14.07 14.11
N ASN A 299 11.05 -14.22 14.91
CA ASN A 299 10.30 -15.47 15.00
C ASN A 299 9.71 -15.85 13.64
N ILE A 300 9.69 -17.14 13.34
CA ILE A 300 9.14 -17.68 12.10
C ILE A 300 7.76 -18.23 12.42
N LEU A 301 6.73 -17.60 11.86
CA LEU A 301 5.36 -17.81 12.31
C LEU A 301 4.53 -18.48 11.23
N CYS A 302 3.64 -19.39 11.65
CA CYS A 302 2.58 -19.93 10.81
C CYS A 302 1.49 -18.89 10.57
N TYR A 303 0.51 -19.25 9.75
CA TYR A 303 -0.62 -18.37 9.44
C TYR A 303 -1.43 -17.97 10.69
N TYR A 304 -1.76 -18.94 11.55
CA TYR A 304 -2.56 -18.73 12.75
C TYR A 304 -1.91 -17.70 13.69
N HIS A 305 -0.70 -18.01 14.17
CA HIS A 305 0.04 -17.15 15.09
C HIS A 305 0.41 -15.79 14.51
N LEU A 306 0.46 -15.64 13.19
CA LEU A 306 0.73 -14.36 12.55
C LEU A 306 -0.55 -13.52 12.33
N ILE A 307 -1.58 -14.12 11.73
CA ILE A 307 -2.74 -13.41 11.17
C ILE A 307 -4.00 -13.55 12.04
N GLU A 308 -4.26 -14.73 12.61
CA GLU A 308 -5.46 -14.95 13.43
C GLU A 308 -5.25 -14.43 14.86
N ASP A 309 -4.07 -14.68 15.43
CA ASP A 309 -3.67 -14.15 16.75
C ASP A 309 -3.20 -12.69 16.71
N LEU A 310 -3.13 -12.07 15.52
CA LEU A 310 -2.59 -10.73 15.28
C LEU A 310 -1.21 -10.50 15.95
N HIS A 311 -0.15 -11.05 15.37
CA HIS A 311 1.22 -10.78 15.82
C HIS A 311 1.68 -9.34 15.49
N LEU A 312 1.44 -8.42 16.43
CA LEU A 312 1.68 -6.99 16.29
C LEU A 312 2.81 -6.49 17.21
N HIS A 313 3.57 -5.51 16.72
CA HIS A 313 4.66 -4.82 17.43
C HIS A 313 4.38 -3.31 17.36
N LEU A 314 3.27 -2.89 17.98
CA LEU A 314 2.74 -1.53 17.93
C LEU A 314 2.98 -0.78 19.24
#